data_AF-A0A453T4D0-F1
#
_entry.id   AF-A0A453T4D0-F1
#
_cell.length_a   1.000
_cell.length_b   1.000
_cell.length_c   1.000
_cell.angle_alpha   90.00
_cell.angle_beta   90.00
_cell.angle_gamma   90.00
#
_symmetry.space_group_name_H-M   'P 1'
#
loop_
_entity.id
_entity.type
_entity.pdbx_description
1 polymer ?
#
loop_
_entity_poly.entity_id
_entity_poly.type
_entity_poly.pdbx_seq_one_letter_code
_entity_poly.pdbx_strand_id
1 'polypeptide(L)'
;MMGPKYSGHHLHKVVKELLGDTRVNETLKNIVIPTFDIKLLQPTIFSTYDAMRDVSKNALLSDVCISTSAAPTYLPGHHFESKDKDGKTRAFNLIDGGVVANNPTLLAMTHVSKQILMGNQDFLPIKHAGYGKFMILSLGTGTAKIEEKFDAAECGKWGLLGWLYKRGATPIIDSFSEASTDLVDIQASVLFQVLGCNKSYLRIQHDELTGEMASVDVSTSKNLNGLISVGKALLKRQVCKVNVETGKNEPDLERGTNEQELARFARMLSEERKARKEAYKLV
;
A
#
# COMPACT_ATOMS: atom_id res chain seq x y z
N MET A 1 -20.87 -11.11 -19.06
CA MET A 1 -21.09 -9.85 -18.33
C MET A 1 -20.37 -8.74 -19.07
N MET A 2 -21.01 -7.61 -19.33
CA MET A 2 -20.35 -6.40 -19.84
C MET A 2 -20.10 -5.46 -18.65
N GLY A 3 -18.87 -4.97 -18.50
CA GLY A 3 -18.50 -3.98 -17.47
C GLY A 3 -18.03 -4.57 -16.13
N PRO A 4 -17.54 -3.70 -15.22
CA PRO A 4 -17.09 -4.08 -13.88
C PRO A 4 -18.25 -4.49 -12.97
N LYS A 5 -17.94 -5.22 -11.89
CA LYS A 5 -18.92 -5.68 -10.89
C LYS A 5 -19.68 -4.54 -10.22
N TYR A 6 -19.02 -3.40 -10.01
CA TYR A 6 -19.58 -2.20 -9.40
C TYR A 6 -19.42 -1.00 -10.32
N SER A 7 -20.40 -0.10 -10.31
CA SER A 7 -20.39 1.09 -11.19
C SER A 7 -19.50 2.24 -10.69
N GLY A 8 -19.00 2.19 -9.45
CA GLY A 8 -18.14 3.21 -8.85
C GLY A 8 -18.84 4.51 -8.42
N HIS A 9 -20.06 4.80 -8.89
CA HIS A 9 -20.76 6.08 -8.63
C HIS A 9 -20.85 6.45 -7.14
N HIS A 10 -21.20 5.49 -6.29
CA HIS A 10 -21.32 5.74 -4.85
C HIS A 10 -19.96 6.01 -4.20
N LEU A 11 -18.93 5.24 -4.57
CA LEU A 11 -17.56 5.48 -4.13
C LEU A 11 -17.10 6.90 -4.53
N HIS A 12 -17.31 7.29 -5.78
CA HIS A 12 -16.92 8.61 -6.28
C HIS A 12 -17.62 9.73 -5.50
N LYS A 13 -18.92 9.57 -5.24
CA LYS A 13 -19.71 10.53 -4.47
C LYS A 13 -19.12 10.71 -3.06
N VAL A 14 -18.96 9.61 -2.32
CA VAL A 14 -18.47 9.66 -0.92
C VAL A 14 -17.04 10.23 -0.86
N VAL A 15 -16.14 9.81 -1.75
CA VAL A 15 -14.76 10.29 -1.77
C VAL A 15 -14.70 11.79 -2.07
N LYS A 16 -15.51 12.29 -3.02
CA LYS A 16 -15.59 13.71 -3.34
C LYS A 16 -16.21 14.53 -2.20
N GLU A 17 -17.25 14.02 -1.55
CA GLU A 17 -17.86 14.67 -0.38
C GLU A 17 -16.88 14.79 0.80
N LEU A 18 -16.07 13.76 1.06
CA LEU A 18 -15.11 13.76 2.17
C LEU A 18 -13.87 14.61 1.92
N LEU A 19 -13.37 14.65 0.68
CA LEU A 19 -12.10 15.30 0.35
C LEU A 19 -12.27 16.68 -0.28
N GLY A 20 -13.46 17.01 -0.78
CA GLY A 20 -13.75 18.27 -1.45
C GLY A 20 -12.75 18.56 -2.57
N ASP A 21 -12.28 19.80 -2.60
CA ASP A 21 -11.32 20.29 -3.60
C ASP A 21 -9.85 20.14 -3.17
N THR A 22 -9.59 19.41 -2.07
CA THR A 22 -8.23 19.21 -1.55
C THR A 22 -7.33 18.58 -2.61
N ARG A 23 -6.14 19.14 -2.82
CA ARG A 23 -5.12 18.66 -3.76
C ARG A 23 -3.99 17.94 -3.06
N VAL A 24 -3.21 17.19 -3.84
CA VAL A 24 -2.07 16.38 -3.34
C VAL A 24 -1.04 17.23 -2.57
N ASN A 25 -0.77 18.47 -2.97
CA ASN A 25 0.17 19.34 -2.26
C ASN A 25 -0.38 19.98 -0.98
N GLU A 26 -1.69 19.88 -0.73
CA GLU A 26 -2.36 20.44 0.46
C GLU A 26 -2.42 19.45 1.63
N THR A 27 -1.86 18.23 1.46
CA THR A 27 -1.86 17.23 2.51
C THR A 27 -0.97 17.62 3.70
N LEU A 28 -1.45 17.37 4.93
CA LEU A 28 -0.72 17.69 6.18
C LEU A 28 0.60 16.94 6.35
N LYS A 29 0.74 15.82 5.64
CA LYS A 29 1.93 14.96 5.61
C LYS A 29 2.22 14.54 4.18
N ASN A 30 3.48 14.18 3.95
CA ASN A 30 3.92 13.64 2.68
C ASN A 30 3.21 12.33 2.39
N ILE A 31 2.56 12.24 1.23
CA ILE A 31 1.91 11.03 0.75
C ILE A 31 2.65 10.45 -0.45
N VAL A 32 2.48 9.14 -0.67
CA VAL A 32 2.92 8.41 -1.86
C VAL A 32 1.81 7.41 -2.19
N ILE A 33 1.07 7.64 -3.27
CA ILE A 33 -0.09 6.84 -3.68
C ILE A 33 0.19 6.27 -5.09
N PRO A 34 0.33 4.94 -5.22
CA PRO A 34 0.50 4.31 -6.53
C PRO A 34 -0.81 4.24 -7.31
N THR A 35 -0.72 4.38 -8.63
CA THR A 35 -1.76 4.06 -9.60
C THR A 35 -1.10 3.50 -10.85
N PHE A 36 -1.86 2.86 -11.74
CA PHE A 36 -1.33 2.41 -13.04
C PHE A 36 -2.05 3.12 -14.18
N ASP A 37 -1.32 3.77 -15.09
CA ASP A 37 -1.91 4.40 -16.27
C ASP A 37 -2.01 3.39 -17.42
N ILE A 38 -3.23 3.01 -17.79
CA ILE A 38 -3.50 2.00 -18.82
C ILE A 38 -3.29 2.52 -20.25
N LYS A 39 -3.28 3.83 -20.45
CA LYS A 39 -3.02 4.42 -21.77
C LYS A 39 -1.52 4.50 -22.05
N LEU A 40 -0.74 4.80 -21.03
CA LEU A 40 0.72 4.86 -21.10
C LEU A 40 1.42 3.55 -20.74
N LEU A 41 0.67 2.58 -20.20
CA LEU A 41 1.16 1.29 -19.71
C LEU A 41 2.32 1.42 -18.72
N GLN A 42 2.18 2.33 -17.75
CA GLN A 42 3.22 2.58 -16.74
C GLN A 42 2.63 2.98 -15.38
N PRO A 43 3.37 2.74 -14.28
CA PRO A 43 3.02 3.29 -12.97
C PRO A 43 2.94 4.82 -13.00
N THR A 44 1.89 5.37 -12.43
CA THR A 44 1.77 6.79 -12.12
C THR A 44 1.67 6.97 -10.62
N ILE A 45 2.72 7.51 -10.01
CA ILE A 45 2.76 7.76 -8.57
C ILE A 45 2.38 9.22 -8.29
N PHE A 46 1.40 9.41 -7.43
CA PHE A 46 1.05 10.71 -6.85
C PHE A 46 1.72 10.84 -5.51
N SER A 47 2.63 11.81 -5.38
CA SER A 47 3.27 12.10 -4.10
C SER A 47 3.36 13.60 -3.88
N THR A 48 3.38 14.02 -2.61
CA THR A 48 3.49 15.44 -2.24
C THR A 48 4.68 16.11 -2.91
N TYR A 49 5.85 15.44 -2.91
CA TYR A 49 7.05 15.97 -3.55
C TYR A 49 7.00 16.01 -5.09
N ASP A 50 6.33 15.05 -5.72
CA ASP A 50 6.14 15.09 -7.16
C ASP A 50 5.15 16.21 -7.54
N ALA A 51 4.07 16.40 -6.77
CA ALA A 51 3.10 17.48 -6.99
C ALA A 51 3.71 18.88 -6.80
N MET A 52 4.70 19.02 -5.92
CA MET A 52 5.46 20.27 -5.75
C MET A 52 6.38 20.58 -6.95
N ARG A 53 6.80 19.57 -7.72
CA ARG A 53 7.75 19.72 -8.84
C ARG A 53 7.06 19.73 -10.20
N ASP A 54 6.01 18.94 -10.34
CA ASP A 54 5.20 18.80 -11.54
C ASP A 54 3.76 19.17 -11.19
N VAL A 55 3.35 20.38 -11.58
CA VAL A 55 2.01 20.92 -11.33
C VAL A 55 0.92 20.02 -11.91
N SER A 56 1.22 19.27 -12.98
CA SER A 56 0.26 18.33 -13.57
C SER A 56 -0.04 17.13 -12.66
N LYS A 57 0.84 16.83 -11.69
CA LYS A 57 0.62 15.82 -10.65
C LYS A 57 -0.05 16.38 -9.39
N ASN A 58 -0.30 17.68 -9.31
CA ASN A 58 -1.08 18.28 -8.22
C ASN A 58 -2.59 18.12 -8.43
N ALA A 59 -3.02 16.87 -8.62
CA ALA A 59 -4.41 16.50 -8.87
C ALA A 59 -5.28 16.68 -7.61
N LEU A 60 -6.60 16.65 -7.80
CA LEU A 60 -7.53 16.51 -6.68
C LEU A 60 -7.24 15.19 -5.97
N LEU A 61 -7.18 15.23 -4.64
CA LEU A 61 -6.94 14.03 -3.83
C LEU A 61 -8.07 13.01 -4.02
N SER A 62 -9.28 13.48 -4.29
CA SER A 62 -10.42 12.62 -4.64
C SER A 62 -10.19 11.83 -5.93
N ASP A 63 -9.66 12.45 -6.99
CA ASP A 63 -9.31 11.75 -8.23
C ASP A 63 -8.22 10.70 -8.00
N VAL A 64 -7.21 11.02 -7.19
CA VAL A 64 -6.14 10.09 -6.83
C VAL A 64 -6.67 8.90 -6.02
N CYS A 65 -7.52 9.15 -5.01
CA CYS A 65 -8.16 8.11 -4.19
C CYS A 65 -9.08 7.20 -5.00
N ILE A 66 -9.87 7.75 -5.92
CA ILE A 66 -10.70 6.95 -6.83
C ILE A 66 -9.82 6.08 -7.71
N SER A 67 -8.74 6.65 -8.28
CA SER A 67 -7.83 5.95 -9.17
C SER A 67 -7.13 4.78 -8.49
N THR A 68 -6.55 5.00 -7.30
CA THR A 68 -5.79 3.94 -6.59
C THR A 68 -6.66 2.79 -6.12
N SER A 69 -7.99 2.96 -6.03
CA SER A 69 -8.93 1.92 -5.62
C SER A 69 -9.68 1.28 -6.79
N ALA A 70 -9.41 1.68 -8.04
CA ALA A 70 -10.11 1.22 -9.23
C ALA A 70 -9.64 -0.18 -9.67
N ALA A 71 -9.86 -1.19 -8.83
CA ALA A 71 -9.48 -2.58 -9.07
C ALA A 71 -10.11 -3.13 -10.36
N PRO A 72 -9.31 -3.64 -11.32
CA PRO A 72 -9.83 -4.25 -12.53
C PRO A 72 -10.86 -5.33 -12.21
N THR A 73 -11.89 -5.44 -13.04
CA THR A 73 -13.09 -6.30 -12.85
C THR A 73 -14.05 -5.88 -11.75
N TYR A 74 -13.62 -5.14 -10.72
CA TYR A 74 -14.47 -4.66 -9.64
C TYR A 74 -15.02 -3.26 -9.89
N LEU A 75 -14.17 -2.33 -10.30
CA LEU A 75 -14.50 -0.91 -10.48
C LEU A 75 -14.05 -0.43 -11.86
N PRO A 76 -14.71 0.59 -12.44
CA PRO A 76 -14.24 1.21 -13.67
C PRO A 76 -12.93 1.95 -13.41
N GLY A 77 -12.04 1.97 -14.42
CA GLY A 77 -10.89 2.87 -14.39
C GLY A 77 -11.33 4.33 -14.33
N HIS A 78 -10.47 5.17 -13.76
CA HIS A 78 -10.76 6.60 -13.54
C HIS A 78 -10.01 7.48 -14.53
N HIS A 79 -10.71 8.45 -15.08
CA HIS A 79 -10.14 9.42 -16.01
C HIS A 79 -10.34 10.83 -15.48
N PHE A 80 -9.27 11.62 -15.53
CA PHE A 80 -9.32 13.05 -15.28
C PHE A 80 -8.18 13.75 -16.01
N GLU A 81 -8.27 15.08 -16.09
CA GLU A 81 -7.28 15.92 -16.73
C GLU A 81 -6.68 16.91 -15.73
N SER A 82 -5.41 17.24 -15.93
CA SER A 82 -4.74 18.34 -15.25
C SER A 82 -3.99 19.22 -16.25
N LYS A 83 -3.40 20.30 -15.76
CA LYS A 83 -2.57 21.22 -16.54
C LYS A 83 -1.13 21.13 -16.07
N ASP A 84 -0.19 21.07 -17.01
CA ASP A 84 1.22 21.27 -16.70
C ASP A 84 1.55 22.76 -16.54
N LYS A 85 2.83 23.05 -16.27
CA LYS A 85 3.35 24.41 -16.07
C LYS A 85 3.16 25.33 -17.29
N ASP A 86 3.04 24.75 -18.48
CA ASP A 86 2.89 25.48 -19.74
C ASP A 86 1.40 25.58 -20.14
N GLY A 87 0.49 25.14 -19.26
CA GLY A 87 -0.96 25.15 -19.49
C GLY A 87 -1.46 24.04 -20.42
N LYS A 88 -0.60 23.09 -20.80
CA LYS A 88 -0.98 21.97 -21.65
C LYS A 88 -1.75 20.93 -20.84
N THR A 89 -2.80 20.40 -21.44
CA THR A 89 -3.59 19.33 -20.83
C THR A 89 -2.79 18.03 -20.76
N ARG A 90 -2.78 17.43 -19.56
CA ARG A 90 -2.33 16.06 -19.32
C ARG A 90 -3.54 15.23 -18.88
N ALA A 91 -3.87 14.21 -19.67
CA ALA A 91 -4.89 13.24 -19.33
C ALA A 91 -4.29 12.08 -18.52
N PHE A 92 -5.02 11.63 -17.51
CA PHE A 92 -4.70 10.45 -16.71
C PHE A 92 -5.77 9.37 -16.95
N ASN A 93 -5.35 8.13 -17.18
CA ASN A 93 -6.25 7.00 -17.45
C ASN A 93 -5.88 5.87 -16.51
N LEU A 94 -6.38 5.93 -15.28
CA LEU A 94 -5.79 5.23 -14.15
C LEU A 94 -6.64 4.07 -13.65
N ILE A 95 -5.96 3.03 -13.19
CA ILE A 95 -6.53 1.91 -12.43
C ILE A 95 -5.76 1.74 -11.12
N ASP A 96 -6.21 0.76 -10.33
CA ASP A 96 -5.72 0.42 -8.99
C ASP A 96 -4.19 0.40 -8.86
N GLY A 97 -3.72 0.90 -7.71
CA GLY A 97 -2.31 0.91 -7.34
C GLY A 97 -1.76 -0.47 -7.03
N GLY A 98 -2.60 -1.44 -6.70
CA GLY A 98 -2.25 -2.85 -6.44
C GLY A 98 -1.63 -3.54 -7.66
N VAL A 99 -1.91 -3.06 -8.87
CA VAL A 99 -1.23 -3.50 -10.11
C VAL A 99 0.25 -3.11 -10.11
N VAL A 100 0.62 -2.05 -9.38
CA VAL A 100 2.00 -1.55 -9.24
C VAL A 100 2.65 -2.07 -7.97
N ALA A 101 2.00 -1.82 -6.83
CA ALA A 101 2.55 -2.06 -5.51
C ALA A 101 1.41 -2.29 -4.51
N ASN A 102 0.97 -3.54 -4.37
CA ASN A 102 -0.03 -3.94 -3.39
C ASN A 102 0.51 -3.82 -1.94
N ASN A 103 1.83 -3.88 -1.79
CA ASN A 103 2.55 -3.44 -0.60
C ASN A 103 3.45 -2.24 -0.96
N PRO A 104 3.05 -0.99 -0.68
CA PRO A 104 3.79 0.20 -1.10
C PRO A 104 5.00 0.52 -0.21
N THR A 105 5.42 -0.38 0.70
CA THR A 105 6.52 -0.13 1.64
C THR A 105 7.80 0.28 0.92
N LEU A 106 8.26 -0.52 -0.05
CA LEU A 106 9.50 -0.22 -0.79
C LEU A 106 9.34 1.00 -1.71
N LEU A 107 8.14 1.23 -2.25
CA LEU A 107 7.83 2.43 -3.02
C LEU A 107 7.99 3.69 -2.15
N ALA A 108 7.41 3.70 -0.95
CA ALA A 108 7.56 4.79 0.00
C ALA A 108 9.03 5.01 0.39
N MET A 109 9.76 3.92 0.67
CA MET A 109 11.19 4.00 0.97
C MET A 109 11.99 4.63 -0.17
N THR A 110 11.73 4.21 -1.41
CA THR A 110 12.39 4.74 -2.61
C THR A 110 12.09 6.22 -2.81
N HIS A 111 10.84 6.64 -2.58
CA HIS A 111 10.46 8.06 -2.65
C HIS A 111 11.19 8.91 -1.60
N VAL A 112 11.33 8.42 -0.36
CA VAL A 112 12.10 9.11 0.69
C VAL A 112 13.60 9.15 0.34
N SER A 113 14.18 8.02 -0.10
CA SER A 113 15.58 7.95 -0.53
C SER A 113 15.89 8.91 -1.67
N LYS A 114 14.97 9.05 -2.65
CA LYS A 114 15.09 10.03 -3.73
C LYS A 114 15.14 11.47 -3.19
N GLN A 115 14.36 11.82 -2.17
CA GLN A 115 14.43 13.15 -1.57
C GLN A 115 15.72 13.41 -0.80
N ILE A 116 16.23 12.41 -0.08
CA ILE A 116 17.53 12.48 0.60
C ILE A 116 18.65 12.69 -0.43
N LEU A 117 18.62 11.94 -1.53
CA LEU A 117 19.59 12.09 -2.62
C LEU A 117 19.55 13.49 -3.25
N MET A 118 18.35 14.07 -3.36
CA MET A 118 18.14 15.41 -3.90
C MET A 118 18.39 16.54 -2.89
N GLY A 119 18.90 16.23 -1.68
CA GLY A 119 19.27 17.24 -0.68
C GLY A 119 18.09 17.96 -0.04
N ASN A 120 16.91 17.33 0.00
CA ASN A 120 15.75 17.92 0.64
C ASN A 120 16.00 18.12 2.16
N GLN A 121 15.81 19.35 2.63
CA GLN A 121 16.08 19.78 4.01
C GLN A 121 15.23 19.05 5.06
N ASP A 122 14.04 18.56 4.69
CA ASP A 122 13.17 17.78 5.59
C ASP A 122 13.84 16.50 6.11
N PHE A 123 14.88 16.03 5.40
CA PHE A 123 15.60 14.80 5.72
C PHE A 123 17.07 15.03 6.12
N LEU A 124 17.53 16.28 6.22
CA LEU A 124 18.89 16.54 6.71
C LEU A 124 18.94 16.42 8.25
N PRO A 125 20.03 15.90 8.84
CA PRO A 125 21.34 15.60 8.23
C PRO A 125 21.52 14.11 7.84
N ILE A 126 20.46 13.39 7.43
CA ILE A 126 20.59 11.98 7.03
C ILE A 126 21.58 11.87 5.87
N LYS A 127 22.74 11.24 6.12
CA LYS A 127 23.74 10.96 5.09
C LYS A 127 23.13 10.08 3.99
N HIS A 128 23.55 10.30 2.74
CA HIS A 128 23.13 9.49 1.60
C HIS A 128 23.26 7.99 1.92
N ALA A 129 22.22 7.22 1.59
CA ALA A 129 22.12 5.74 1.69
C ALA A 129 21.86 5.09 3.07
N GLY A 130 21.58 5.83 4.14
CA GLY A 130 21.32 5.23 5.46
C GLY A 130 19.88 4.76 5.72
N TYR A 131 19.44 3.62 5.14
CA TYR A 131 18.13 3.02 5.49
C TYR A 131 18.01 2.67 6.99
N GLY A 132 19.13 2.54 7.72
CA GLY A 132 19.13 2.29 9.17
C GLY A 132 18.50 3.39 10.04
N LYS A 133 18.14 4.54 9.47
CA LYS A 133 17.39 5.60 10.16
C LYS A 133 15.88 5.55 9.89
N PHE A 134 15.42 4.65 9.04
CA PHE A 134 14.01 4.56 8.69
C PHE A 134 13.27 3.82 9.81
N MET A 135 12.12 4.36 10.20
CA MET A 135 11.14 3.68 11.03
C MET A 135 9.91 3.40 10.15
N ILE A 136 9.57 2.13 9.98
CA ILE A 136 8.52 1.70 9.06
C ILE A 136 7.51 0.84 9.80
N LEU A 137 6.26 1.29 9.78
CA LEU A 137 5.10 0.50 10.14
C LEU A 137 4.36 0.16 8.84
N SER A 138 4.30 -1.14 8.52
CA SER A 138 3.59 -1.67 7.36
C SER A 138 2.38 -2.45 7.84
N LEU A 139 1.19 -2.05 7.40
CA LEU A 139 -0.08 -2.68 7.78
C LEU A 139 -0.67 -3.35 6.54
N GLY A 140 -0.93 -4.65 6.62
CA GLY A 140 -1.63 -5.37 5.58
C GLY A 140 -3.10 -5.60 5.93
N THR A 141 -3.88 -5.92 4.91
CA THR A 141 -5.32 -6.20 5.03
C THR A 141 -5.62 -7.68 5.27
N GLY A 142 -4.58 -8.48 5.50
CA GLY A 142 -4.63 -9.93 5.57
C GLY A 142 -4.70 -10.59 4.19
N THR A 143 -4.38 -11.88 4.17
CA THR A 143 -4.52 -12.76 3.01
C THR A 143 -5.45 -13.91 3.36
N ALA A 144 -6.08 -14.47 2.33
CA ALA A 144 -6.78 -15.73 2.49
C ALA A 144 -5.82 -16.75 3.07
N LYS A 145 -6.30 -17.59 4.00
CA LYS A 145 -5.58 -18.80 4.39
C LYS A 145 -5.12 -19.48 3.10
N ILE A 146 -3.86 -19.92 3.05
CA ILE A 146 -3.30 -20.68 1.92
C ILE A 146 -4.11 -21.98 1.81
N GLU A 147 -5.27 -21.86 1.20
CA GLU A 147 -5.94 -22.92 0.49
C GLU A 147 -5.05 -23.11 -0.73
N GLU A 148 -4.62 -24.32 -1.04
CA GLU A 148 -3.90 -24.65 -2.27
C GLU A 148 -4.86 -24.39 -3.44
N LYS A 149 -5.09 -23.10 -3.77
CA LYS A 149 -6.28 -22.63 -4.47
C LYS A 149 -6.38 -23.28 -5.85
N PHE A 150 -5.22 -23.49 -6.49
CA PHE A 150 -5.12 -24.04 -7.82
C PHE A 150 -3.88 -24.94 -7.95
N ASP A 151 -4.05 -26.08 -8.61
CA ASP A 151 -2.97 -26.99 -8.97
C ASP A 151 -2.48 -26.74 -10.41
N ALA A 152 -1.18 -26.92 -10.66
CA ALA A 152 -0.59 -26.67 -11.97
C ALA A 152 -1.19 -27.54 -13.09
N ALA A 153 -1.55 -28.79 -12.81
CA ALA A 153 -2.21 -29.66 -13.80
C ALA A 153 -3.66 -29.22 -14.07
N GLU A 154 -4.32 -28.58 -13.10
CA GLU A 154 -5.61 -27.91 -13.33
C GLU A 154 -5.44 -26.66 -14.18
N CYS A 155 -4.50 -25.78 -13.83
CA CYS A 155 -4.20 -24.54 -14.56
C CYS A 155 -3.72 -24.79 -15.99
N GLY A 156 -3.03 -25.90 -16.25
CA GLY A 156 -2.58 -26.30 -17.59
C GLY A 156 -3.72 -26.52 -18.60
N LYS A 157 -4.96 -26.65 -18.11
CA LYS A 157 -6.17 -26.77 -18.95
C LYS A 157 -6.88 -25.44 -19.16
N TRP A 158 -6.40 -24.36 -18.55
CA TRP A 158 -7.05 -23.06 -18.60
C TRP A 158 -6.66 -22.29 -19.86
N GLY A 159 -7.65 -21.84 -20.62
CA GLY A 159 -7.49 -20.74 -21.56
C GLY A 159 -7.63 -19.38 -20.89
N LEU A 160 -7.70 -18.31 -21.70
CA LEU A 160 -7.83 -16.92 -21.25
C LEU A 160 -8.91 -16.73 -20.16
N LEU A 161 -10.10 -17.29 -20.35
CA LEU A 161 -11.21 -17.13 -19.41
C LEU A 161 -10.93 -17.77 -18.04
N GLY A 162 -10.20 -18.89 -18.00
CA GLY A 162 -9.85 -19.54 -16.74
C GLY A 162 -8.85 -18.72 -15.93
N TRP A 163 -7.87 -18.11 -16.60
CA TRP A 163 -6.91 -17.21 -15.96
C TRP A 163 -7.52 -15.88 -15.50
N LEU A 164 -8.53 -15.38 -16.23
CA LEU A 164 -9.25 -14.15 -15.87
C LEU A 164 -10.29 -14.37 -14.76
N TYR A 165 -10.98 -15.50 -14.75
CA TYR A 165 -12.02 -15.77 -13.75
C TYR A 165 -12.24 -17.27 -13.54
N LYS A 166 -11.99 -17.75 -12.33
CA LYS A 166 -12.22 -19.16 -11.96
C LYS A 166 -12.67 -19.26 -10.50
N ARG A 167 -13.76 -20.00 -10.25
CA ARG A 167 -14.30 -20.27 -8.90
C ARG A 167 -14.49 -19.00 -8.04
N GLY A 168 -14.87 -17.89 -8.65
CA GLY A 168 -15.08 -16.62 -7.93
C GLY A 168 -13.80 -15.82 -7.65
N ALA A 169 -12.64 -16.30 -8.09
CA ALA A 169 -11.36 -15.62 -8.00
C ALA A 169 -10.91 -15.08 -9.38
N THR A 170 -9.89 -14.23 -9.36
CA THR A 170 -9.23 -13.65 -10.55
C THR A 170 -7.77 -14.11 -10.60
N PRO A 171 -7.49 -15.38 -10.98
CA PRO A 171 -6.21 -16.03 -10.69
C PRO A 171 -4.96 -15.25 -11.11
N ILE A 172 -4.97 -14.65 -12.30
CA ILE A 172 -3.81 -13.88 -12.78
C ILE A 172 -3.61 -12.59 -11.97
N ILE A 173 -4.69 -11.89 -11.62
CA ILE A 173 -4.64 -10.65 -10.84
C ILE A 173 -4.20 -10.97 -9.41
N ASP A 174 -4.78 -12.00 -8.80
CA ASP A 174 -4.44 -12.47 -7.46
C ASP A 174 -2.96 -12.86 -7.41
N SER A 175 -2.47 -13.61 -8.41
CA SER A 175 -1.06 -14.04 -8.47
C SER A 175 -0.09 -12.86 -8.51
N PHE A 176 -0.33 -11.87 -9.38
CA PHE A 176 0.51 -10.67 -9.44
C PHE A 176 0.41 -9.81 -8.19
N SER A 177 -0.78 -9.71 -7.58
CA SER A 177 -1.01 -8.90 -6.38
C SER A 177 -0.37 -9.50 -5.14
N GLU A 178 -0.45 -10.82 -4.96
CA GLU A 178 0.22 -11.55 -3.87
C GLU A 178 1.74 -11.53 -4.07
N ALA A 179 2.22 -11.80 -5.29
CA ALA A 179 3.66 -11.72 -5.60
C ALA A 179 4.23 -10.32 -5.33
N SER A 180 3.49 -9.25 -5.64
CA SER A 180 3.89 -7.88 -5.30
C SER A 180 3.96 -7.64 -3.80
N THR A 181 3.07 -8.24 -2.99
CA THR A 181 3.07 -8.08 -1.54
C THR A 181 4.23 -8.81 -0.89
N ASP A 182 4.39 -10.09 -1.23
CA ASP A 182 5.38 -11.00 -0.62
C ASP A 182 6.80 -10.57 -0.95
N LEU A 183 7.08 -10.25 -2.22
CA LEU A 183 8.41 -9.83 -2.64
C LEU A 183 8.86 -8.56 -1.91
N VAL A 184 7.96 -7.59 -1.70
CA VAL A 184 8.29 -6.35 -0.99
C VAL A 184 8.54 -6.61 0.49
N ASP A 185 7.78 -7.50 1.13
CA ASP A 185 8.00 -7.82 2.55
C ASP A 185 9.32 -8.57 2.77
N ILE A 186 9.67 -9.51 1.86
CA ILE A 186 10.97 -10.17 1.85
C ILE A 186 12.09 -9.16 1.65
N GLN A 187 11.99 -8.29 0.64
CA GLN A 187 13.02 -7.28 0.35
C GLN A 187 13.22 -6.30 1.51
N ALA A 188 12.12 -5.81 2.11
CA ALA A 188 12.18 -4.93 3.26
C ALA A 188 12.82 -5.66 4.46
N SER A 189 12.35 -6.88 4.77
CA SER A 189 12.86 -7.65 5.90
C SER A 189 14.35 -7.97 5.78
N VAL A 190 14.80 -8.43 4.60
CA VAL A 190 16.22 -8.69 4.31
C VAL A 190 17.04 -7.41 4.47
N LEU A 191 16.57 -6.29 3.90
CA LEU A 191 17.26 -5.01 3.99
C LEU A 191 17.45 -4.57 5.46
N PHE A 192 16.39 -4.62 6.27
CA PHE A 192 16.48 -4.24 7.68
C PHE A 192 17.30 -5.22 8.52
N GLN A 193 17.30 -6.52 8.19
CA GLN A 193 18.16 -7.52 8.82
C GLN A 193 19.64 -7.26 8.54
N VAL A 194 20.00 -7.03 7.27
CA VAL A 194 21.39 -6.73 6.86
C VAL A 194 21.90 -5.45 7.52
N LEU A 195 21.03 -4.47 7.76
CA LEU A 195 21.39 -3.21 8.41
C LEU A 195 21.38 -3.28 9.95
N GLY A 196 21.07 -4.44 10.55
CA GLY A 196 20.95 -4.59 12.00
C GLY A 196 19.85 -3.74 12.63
N CYS A 197 18.83 -3.36 11.84
CA CYS A 197 17.78 -2.42 12.21
C CYS A 197 16.39 -3.08 12.26
N ASN A 198 16.35 -4.38 12.52
CA ASN A 198 15.18 -5.26 12.42
C ASN A 198 13.97 -4.71 13.21
N LYS A 199 14.24 -4.07 14.35
CA LYS A 199 13.22 -3.50 15.24
C LYS A 199 12.62 -2.19 14.73
N SER A 200 13.20 -1.59 13.71
CA SER A 200 12.70 -0.38 13.04
C SER A 200 11.71 -0.69 11.91
N TYR A 201 11.56 -1.96 11.54
CA TYR A 201 10.50 -2.45 10.64
C TYR A 201 9.48 -3.26 11.44
N LEU A 202 8.21 -2.88 11.34
CA LEU A 202 7.10 -3.63 11.92
C LEU A 202 6.05 -3.86 10.83
N ARG A 203 5.92 -5.11 10.40
CA ARG A 203 4.81 -5.57 9.54
C ARG A 203 3.74 -6.21 10.40
N ILE A 204 2.50 -5.76 10.27
CA ILE A 204 1.33 -6.40 10.89
C ILE A 204 0.44 -6.92 9.77
N GLN A 205 0.28 -8.23 9.74
CA GLN A 205 -0.42 -8.95 8.68
C GLN A 205 -1.11 -10.19 9.26
N HIS A 206 -2.22 -10.61 8.65
CA HIS A 206 -2.95 -11.81 9.04
C HIS A 206 -3.15 -12.74 7.85
N ASP A 207 -2.52 -13.91 7.86
CA ASP A 207 -2.47 -14.80 6.69
C ASP A 207 -3.46 -15.97 6.71
N GLU A 208 -4.55 -15.83 7.49
CA GLU A 208 -5.49 -16.93 7.74
C GLU A 208 -6.96 -16.48 7.63
N LEU A 209 -7.26 -15.49 6.79
CA LEU A 209 -8.66 -15.11 6.53
C LEU A 209 -9.40 -16.29 5.87
N THR A 210 -10.65 -16.50 6.26
CA THR A 210 -11.48 -17.62 5.77
C THR A 210 -12.86 -17.13 5.34
N GLY A 211 -13.46 -17.84 4.37
CA GLY A 211 -14.80 -17.53 3.87
C GLY A 211 -14.91 -16.11 3.31
N GLU A 212 -16.03 -15.42 3.62
CA GLU A 212 -16.30 -14.06 3.15
C GLU A 212 -15.26 -13.02 3.64
N MET A 213 -14.57 -13.29 4.75
CA MET A 213 -13.55 -12.36 5.28
C MET A 213 -12.30 -12.30 4.39
N ALA A 214 -12.09 -13.31 3.55
CA ALA A 214 -11.02 -13.31 2.55
C ALA A 214 -11.45 -12.60 1.24
N SER A 215 -12.71 -12.18 1.12
CA SER A 215 -13.18 -11.42 -0.05
C SER A 215 -12.90 -9.93 0.09
N VAL A 216 -12.53 -9.29 -1.02
CA VAL A 216 -12.20 -7.86 -1.06
C VAL A 216 -13.44 -6.95 -1.16
N ASP A 217 -14.62 -7.51 -1.42
CA ASP A 217 -15.81 -6.74 -1.79
C ASP A 217 -17.10 -7.12 -1.03
N VAL A 218 -17.01 -7.98 -0.02
CA VAL A 218 -18.16 -8.37 0.80
C VAL A 218 -18.33 -7.41 1.97
N SER A 219 -19.24 -6.44 1.84
CA SER A 219 -19.48 -5.39 2.84
C SER A 219 -20.68 -5.63 3.75
N THR A 220 -21.06 -6.90 4.00
CA THR A 220 -22.17 -7.21 4.92
C THR A 220 -21.78 -6.86 6.35
N SER A 221 -22.74 -6.44 7.19
CA SER A 221 -22.46 -6.12 8.60
C SER A 221 -21.82 -7.28 9.35
N LYS A 222 -22.20 -8.53 9.01
CA LYS A 222 -21.59 -9.73 9.56
C LYS A 222 -20.10 -9.83 9.18
N ASN A 223 -19.75 -9.65 7.91
CA ASN A 223 -18.37 -9.73 7.44
C ASN A 223 -17.51 -8.60 8.05
N LEU A 224 -18.01 -7.37 8.05
CA LEU A 224 -17.30 -6.22 8.64
C LEU A 224 -17.04 -6.40 10.14
N ASN A 225 -18.03 -6.90 10.91
CA ASN A 225 -17.83 -7.22 12.33
C ASN A 225 -16.84 -8.39 12.55
N GLY A 226 -16.82 -9.35 11.62
CA GLY A 226 -15.82 -10.41 11.58
C GLY A 226 -14.40 -9.84 11.42
N LEU A 227 -14.19 -8.97 10.44
CA LEU A 227 -12.91 -8.30 10.19
C LEU A 227 -12.45 -7.44 11.39
N ILE A 228 -13.37 -6.75 12.07
CA ILE A 228 -13.06 -6.04 13.33
C ILE A 228 -12.56 -7.01 14.40
N SER A 229 -13.20 -8.18 14.53
CA SER A 229 -12.81 -9.21 15.49
C SER A 229 -11.43 -9.79 15.17
N VAL A 230 -11.14 -10.03 13.88
CA VAL A 230 -9.81 -10.45 13.41
C VAL A 230 -8.76 -9.41 13.77
N GLY A 231 -9.00 -8.13 13.49
CA GLY A 231 -8.07 -7.04 13.85
C GLY A 231 -7.80 -6.95 15.35
N LYS A 232 -8.84 -7.09 16.19
CA LYS A 232 -8.70 -7.12 17.65
C LYS A 232 -7.90 -8.33 18.13
N ALA A 233 -8.13 -9.51 17.54
CA ALA A 233 -7.38 -10.71 17.87
C ALA A 233 -5.92 -10.60 17.41
N LEU A 234 -5.66 -9.96 16.27
CA LEU A 234 -4.31 -9.76 15.73
C LEU A 234 -3.42 -8.97 16.68
N LEU A 235 -3.97 -7.99 17.41
CA LEU A 235 -3.24 -7.25 18.45
C LEU A 235 -2.63 -8.16 19.53
N LYS A 236 -3.30 -9.28 19.84
CA LYS A 236 -2.85 -10.23 20.87
C LYS A 236 -1.94 -11.33 20.31
N ARG A 237 -1.86 -11.49 18.99
CA ARG A 237 -0.91 -12.41 18.35
C ARG A 237 0.52 -11.89 18.48
N GLN A 238 1.47 -12.81 18.49
CA GLN A 238 2.90 -12.51 18.43
C GLN A 238 3.21 -11.78 17.10
N VAL A 239 4.18 -10.86 17.13
CA VAL A 239 4.71 -10.27 15.89
C VAL A 239 5.28 -11.39 15.02
N CYS A 240 5.06 -11.30 13.72
CA CYS A 240 5.68 -12.20 12.76
C CYS A 240 6.83 -11.52 12.03
N LYS A 241 7.76 -12.34 11.53
CA LYS A 241 8.76 -11.99 10.53
C LYS A 241 8.57 -12.90 9.32
N VAL A 242 8.81 -12.37 8.13
CA VAL A 242 8.81 -13.19 6.92
C VAL A 242 10.03 -14.12 6.94
N ASN A 243 9.79 -15.40 6.65
CA ASN A 243 10.83 -16.35 6.34
C ASN A 243 11.29 -16.11 4.90
N VAL A 244 12.56 -15.76 4.72
CA VAL A 244 13.13 -15.35 3.43
C VAL A 244 13.13 -16.49 2.40
N GLU A 245 13.20 -17.74 2.85
CA GLU A 245 13.22 -18.91 1.96
C GLU A 245 11.81 -19.32 1.53
N THR A 246 10.84 -19.27 2.45
CA THR A 246 9.49 -19.78 2.20
C THR A 246 8.48 -18.69 1.86
N GLY A 247 8.81 -17.41 2.10
CA GLY A 247 7.91 -16.27 1.98
C GLY A 247 6.81 -16.21 3.04
N LYS A 248 6.76 -17.17 3.97
CA LYS A 248 5.70 -17.25 4.98
C LYS A 248 6.02 -16.41 6.21
N ASN A 249 4.99 -15.84 6.82
CA ASN A 249 5.12 -15.18 8.12
C ASN A 249 5.24 -16.22 9.24
N GLU A 250 6.29 -16.09 10.04
CA GLU A 250 6.57 -16.95 11.19
C GLU A 250 6.68 -16.10 12.46
N PRO A 251 6.29 -16.62 13.65
CA PRO A 251 6.43 -15.89 14.90
C PRO A 251 7.86 -15.42 15.15
N ASP A 252 8.04 -14.13 15.42
CA ASP A 252 9.30 -13.54 15.84
C ASP A 252 9.46 -13.71 17.37
N LEU A 253 10.17 -14.77 17.76
CA LEU A 253 10.39 -15.14 19.16
C LEU A 253 11.17 -14.08 19.97
N GLU A 254 11.84 -13.14 19.31
CA GLU A 254 12.56 -12.04 19.96
C GLU A 254 11.65 -10.84 20.29
N ARG A 255 10.41 -10.85 19.81
CA ARG A 255 9.45 -9.76 19.96
C ARG A 255 8.19 -10.23 20.69
N GLY A 256 7.53 -9.25 21.30
CA GLY A 256 6.25 -9.45 21.98
C GLY A 256 5.06 -9.56 21.02
N THR A 257 3.88 -9.24 21.55
CA THR A 257 2.65 -9.16 20.75
C THR A 257 2.64 -7.93 19.84
N ASN A 258 1.77 -7.94 18.82
CA ASN A 258 1.54 -6.78 17.96
C ASN A 258 1.17 -5.53 18.76
N GLU A 259 0.34 -5.66 19.80
CA GLU A 259 -0.04 -4.57 20.70
C GLU A 259 1.17 -3.97 21.44
N GLN A 260 2.06 -4.82 21.98
CA GLN A 260 3.26 -4.38 22.69
C GLN A 260 4.23 -3.66 21.76
N GLU A 261 4.43 -4.18 20.55
CA GLU A 261 5.33 -3.57 19.56
C GLU A 261 4.73 -2.29 18.95
N LEU A 262 3.40 -2.20 18.78
CA LEU A 262 2.74 -0.94 18.43
C LEU A 262 2.92 0.12 19.52
N ALA A 263 2.78 -0.24 20.80
CA ALA A 263 3.01 0.67 21.91
C ALA A 263 4.47 1.14 21.96
N ARG A 264 5.42 0.25 21.65
CA ARG A 264 6.84 0.59 21.49
C ARG A 264 7.08 1.53 20.31
N PHE A 265 6.51 1.23 19.15
CA PHE A 265 6.64 2.07 17.94
C PHE A 265 6.06 3.47 18.17
N ALA A 266 4.92 3.57 18.87
CA ALA A 266 4.31 4.83 19.26
C ALA A 266 5.22 5.66 20.19
N ARG A 267 5.92 5.03 21.14
CA ARG A 267 6.93 5.71 21.98
C ARG A 267 8.07 6.26 21.15
N MET A 268 8.64 5.45 20.25
CA MET A 268 9.72 5.88 19.35
C MET A 268 9.30 7.10 18.50
N LEU A 269 8.08 7.09 17.94
CA LEU A 269 7.55 8.23 17.18
C LEU A 269 7.36 9.49 18.03
N SER A 270 6.90 9.32 19.29
CA SER A 270 6.72 10.42 20.23
C SER A 270 8.06 11.05 20.64
N GLU A 271 9.05 10.22 20.94
CA GLU A 271 10.42 10.63 21.27
C GLU A 271 11.08 11.38 20.11
N GLU A 272 11.02 10.82 18.89
CA GLU A 272 11.55 11.47 17.69
C GLU A 272 10.89 12.84 17.44
N ARG A 273 9.56 12.93 17.62
CA ARG A 273 8.84 14.21 17.48
C ARG A 273 9.28 15.24 18.53
N LYS A 274 9.51 14.82 19.78
CA LYS A 274 9.99 15.70 20.85
C LYS A 274 11.41 16.19 20.55
N ALA A 275 12.32 15.28 20.18
CA ALA A 275 13.70 15.60 19.84
C ALA A 275 13.77 16.62 18.69
N ARG A 276 12.97 16.45 17.62
CA ARG A 276 12.90 17.44 16.54
C ARG A 276 12.40 18.80 17.01
N LYS A 277 11.36 18.85 17.84
CA LYS A 277 10.84 20.12 18.39
C LYS A 277 11.87 20.85 19.26
N GLU A 278 12.70 20.12 19.99
CA GLU A 278 13.79 20.70 20.77
C GLU A 278 14.91 21.22 19.87
N ALA A 279 15.30 20.44 18.84
CA ALA A 279 16.28 20.88 17.85
C ALA A 279 15.84 22.15 17.11
N TYR A 280 14.56 22.26 16.72
CA TYR A 280 14.01 23.47 16.07
C TYR A 280 13.92 24.69 16.99
N LYS A 281 14.03 24.53 18.32
CA LYS A 281 14.10 25.68 19.24
C LYS A 281 15.52 26.22 19.40
N LEU A 282 16.53 25.45 18.97
CA LEU A 282 17.95 25.78 19.10
C LEU A 282 18.54 26.37 17.80
N VAL A 283 17.73 26.45 16.74
CA VAL A 283 18.02 27.06 15.43
C VAL A 283 17.16 28.30 15.26
#